data_AF-A0A6G0W3Y3-F1
#
_entry.id   AF-A0A6G0W3Y3-F1
#
_cell.length_a   1.000
_cell.length_b   1.000
_cell.length_c   1.000
_cell.angle_alpha   90.00
_cell.angle_beta   90.00
_cell.angle_gamma   90.00
#
_symmetry.space_group_name_H-M   'P 1'
#
loop_
_entity.id
_entity.type
_entity.pdbx_description
1 polymer ?
#
loop_
_entity_poly.entity_id
_entity_poly.type
_entity_poly.pdbx_seq_one_letter_code
_entity_poly.pdbx_strand_id
1 'polypeptide(L)'
;MRSFKVAFRCTGCGKCCTGKGGKVRVNAREVAAIADYLAISTEDCRRKYVGPVEFDGMDTLRQSADDSQCIFLDGKKCTIYPVRPTQCQTYPFWPQHLISKYDWSLVAKECEGVELNPREDGTDLVSNDKILHETVIHEVHQAGEELTYDEIASLVTELDRDLLEGFQDEVAAKYRREVVHTDDTVTVLDSFLDGATPTRSLHFVDRLDLVQSEVYLTSDHQIDHSRLALDVHRGLCRAFEFLQPSSPWNVAMIGAGAGVLPSFWRHNIPHPLTIHAIDPCQAVLDAGVRFFDLASTDGHVVVHHEMGESFLDRQPPGQLDLVVIDVEDGTQHGIGGSQTILLKAPPASMTSIDLFTKIHHLLKSSGGVVALNVIHTDSSDQHDALLAVSNQLKQAFDQVWMAPLPKNAVVLGIRGHNPPSPSTFSSSRAFQQAVSEIKLYQI
;
A
#
# COMPACT_ATOMS: atom_id res chain seq x y z
N MET A 1 -18.36 -22.16 7.05
CA MET A 1 -17.40 -23.11 6.44
C MET A 1 -16.67 -22.39 5.31
N ARG A 2 -15.33 -22.40 5.27
CA ARG A 2 -14.54 -21.72 4.21
C ARG A 2 -14.89 -22.31 2.83
N SER A 3 -15.00 -21.44 1.82
CA SER A 3 -15.43 -21.81 0.46
C SER A 3 -14.32 -22.38 -0.43
N PHE A 4 -13.08 -22.45 0.07
CA PHE A 4 -11.91 -22.92 -0.68
C PHE A 4 -11.09 -23.93 0.14
N LYS A 5 -10.32 -24.75 -0.57
CA LYS A 5 -9.41 -25.74 0.04
C LYS A 5 -8.07 -25.09 0.37
N VAL A 6 -7.52 -25.43 1.53
CA VAL A 6 -6.20 -24.98 1.99
C VAL A 6 -5.23 -26.15 1.87
N ALA A 7 -4.08 -25.91 1.22
CA ALA A 7 -3.03 -26.91 1.07
C ALA A 7 -1.67 -26.29 1.35
N PHE A 8 -0.93 -26.89 2.28
CA PHE A 8 0.32 -26.33 2.77
C PHE A 8 1.29 -27.41 3.22
N ARG A 9 2.54 -27.29 2.74
CA ARG A 9 3.68 -28.08 3.22
C ARG A 9 4.89 -27.17 3.37
N CYS A 10 5.32 -26.95 4.62
CA CYS A 10 6.53 -26.19 4.90
C CYS A 10 7.76 -26.85 4.25
N THR A 11 8.49 -26.10 3.41
CA THR A 11 9.71 -26.57 2.74
C THR A 11 10.99 -26.19 3.50
N GLY A 12 10.87 -25.47 4.63
CA GLY A 12 12.02 -24.92 5.34
C GLY A 12 12.75 -23.83 4.54
N CYS A 13 12.02 -23.06 3.72
CA CYS A 13 12.60 -22.06 2.82
C CYS A 13 13.13 -20.80 3.53
N GLY A 14 12.66 -20.51 4.74
CA GLY A 14 13.03 -19.33 5.52
C GLY A 14 12.32 -18.03 5.12
N LYS A 15 11.49 -18.04 4.06
CA LYS A 15 10.83 -16.83 3.53
C LYS A 15 9.92 -16.12 4.53
N CYS A 16 9.24 -16.86 5.42
CA CYS A 16 8.42 -16.27 6.49
C CYS A 16 9.22 -15.48 7.53
N CYS A 17 10.56 -15.58 7.53
CA CYS A 17 11.46 -14.81 8.39
C CYS A 17 12.11 -13.63 7.64
N THR A 18 11.76 -13.40 6.37
CA THR A 18 12.32 -12.32 5.53
C THR A 18 11.28 -11.24 5.26
N GLY A 19 11.71 -10.04 4.87
CA GLY A 19 10.85 -8.89 4.55
C GLY A 19 11.10 -7.70 5.47
N LYS A 20 10.89 -6.50 4.91
CA LYS A 20 11.01 -5.22 5.64
C LYS A 20 9.81 -4.94 6.52
N GLY A 21 10.04 -4.41 7.72
CA GLY A 21 9.00 -4.10 8.69
C GLY A 21 8.30 -5.31 9.29
N GLY A 22 8.94 -6.49 9.31
CA GLY A 22 8.40 -7.71 9.88
C GLY A 22 8.24 -7.60 11.40
N LYS A 23 7.01 -7.81 11.89
CA LYS A 23 6.67 -7.72 13.33
C LYS A 23 6.18 -9.08 13.86
N VAL A 24 7.07 -9.79 14.54
CA VAL A 24 6.72 -11.03 15.28
C VAL A 24 6.49 -10.68 16.73
N ARG A 25 5.24 -10.70 17.17
CA ARG A 25 4.84 -10.47 18.55
C ARG A 25 5.30 -11.61 19.45
N VAL A 26 5.75 -11.25 20.65
CA VAL A 26 6.16 -12.17 21.71
C VAL A 26 5.63 -11.72 23.05
N ASN A 27 5.19 -12.66 23.87
CA ASN A 27 4.83 -12.41 25.26
C ASN A 27 5.98 -12.76 26.23
N ALA A 28 5.83 -12.47 27.52
CA ALA A 28 6.90 -12.67 28.49
C ALA A 28 7.30 -14.15 28.64
N ARG A 29 6.34 -15.07 28.48
CA ARG A 29 6.61 -16.52 28.56
C ARG A 29 7.41 -17.04 27.37
N GLU A 30 7.08 -16.58 26.17
CA GLU A 30 7.85 -16.90 24.97
C GLU A 30 9.27 -16.34 25.04
N VAL A 31 9.44 -15.12 25.55
CA VAL A 31 10.77 -14.53 25.77
C VAL A 31 11.59 -15.35 26.78
N ALA A 32 10.97 -15.86 27.85
CA ALA A 32 11.64 -16.75 28.79
C ALA A 32 12.05 -18.07 28.13
N ALA A 33 11.17 -18.69 27.34
CA ALA A 33 11.48 -19.92 26.61
C ALA A 33 12.63 -19.75 25.60
N ILE A 34 12.67 -18.61 24.90
CA ILE A 34 13.77 -18.26 23.99
C ILE A 34 15.07 -18.09 24.78
N ALA A 35 15.03 -17.39 25.93
CA ALA A 35 16.21 -17.17 26.77
C ALA A 35 16.81 -18.49 27.30
N ASP A 36 15.94 -19.38 27.78
CA ASP A 36 16.31 -20.71 28.28
C ASP A 36 16.96 -21.55 27.17
N TYR A 37 16.36 -21.56 25.97
CA TYR A 37 16.91 -22.27 24.81
C TYR A 37 18.28 -21.74 24.36
N LEU A 38 18.48 -20.42 24.45
CA LEU A 38 19.75 -19.76 24.13
C LEU A 38 20.78 -19.85 25.28
N ALA A 39 20.39 -20.40 26.44
CA ALA A 39 21.19 -20.46 27.67
C ALA A 39 21.71 -19.08 28.12
N ILE A 40 20.84 -18.06 28.06
CA ILE A 40 21.11 -16.70 28.52
C ILE A 40 20.05 -16.23 29.53
N SER A 41 20.31 -15.14 30.24
CA SER A 41 19.29 -14.53 31.09
C SER A 41 18.12 -13.97 30.26
N THR A 42 16.91 -13.98 30.82
CA THR A 42 15.74 -13.34 30.19
C THR A 42 15.96 -11.85 29.92
N GLU A 43 16.68 -11.16 30.82
CA GLU A 43 17.07 -9.75 30.65
C GLU A 43 17.99 -9.55 29.43
N ASP A 44 19.01 -10.40 29.28
CA ASP A 44 19.89 -10.35 28.10
C ASP A 44 19.14 -10.69 26.81
N CYS A 45 18.20 -11.65 26.87
CA CYS A 45 17.37 -12.00 25.73
C CYS A 45 16.53 -10.80 25.28
N ARG A 46 15.82 -10.15 26.22
CA ARG A 46 15.04 -8.94 25.97
C ARG A 46 15.89 -7.86 25.34
N ARG A 47 17.05 -7.56 25.95
CA ARG A 47 17.96 -6.51 25.49
C ARG A 47 18.50 -6.76 24.08
N LYS A 48 18.82 -8.01 23.74
CA LYS A 48 19.47 -8.36 22.46
C LYS A 48 18.47 -8.61 21.33
N TYR A 49 17.33 -9.23 21.61
CA TYR A 49 16.46 -9.81 20.59
C TYR A 49 15.05 -9.24 20.57
N VAL A 50 14.65 -8.46 21.58
CA VAL A 50 13.30 -7.92 21.69
C VAL A 50 13.33 -6.39 21.56
N GLY A 51 12.43 -5.86 20.73
CA GLY A 51 12.23 -4.43 20.48
C GLY A 51 10.97 -3.92 21.19
N PRO A 52 10.93 -2.62 21.54
CA PRO A 52 9.78 -2.03 22.22
C PRO A 52 8.54 -1.98 21.32
N VAL A 53 7.39 -2.05 21.98
CA VAL A 53 6.03 -1.91 21.47
C VAL A 53 5.85 -0.60 20.69
N GLU A 54 5.37 -0.66 19.45
CA GLU A 54 5.01 0.56 18.71
C GLU A 54 3.51 0.89 18.76
N PHE A 55 2.59 -0.06 19.01
CA PHE A 55 1.15 0.22 18.84
C PHE A 55 0.14 -0.49 19.78
N ASP A 56 0.44 -1.65 20.37
CA ASP A 56 -0.61 -2.53 20.97
C ASP A 56 -0.26 -3.19 22.32
N GLY A 57 0.86 -2.85 22.92
CA GLY A 57 1.33 -3.40 24.21
C GLY A 57 2.14 -4.69 24.12
N MET A 58 2.30 -5.29 22.94
CA MET A 58 3.05 -6.54 22.75
C MET A 58 4.48 -6.29 22.26
N ASP A 59 5.44 -6.93 22.92
CA ASP A 59 6.84 -6.89 22.52
C ASP A 59 7.02 -7.58 21.16
N THR A 60 8.03 -7.16 20.38
CA THR A 60 8.33 -7.80 19.09
C THR A 60 9.77 -8.29 19.00
N LEU A 61 9.99 -9.38 18.28
CA LEU A 61 11.35 -9.76 17.89
C LEU A 61 11.97 -8.68 17.00
N ARG A 62 13.25 -8.40 17.22
CA ARG A 62 14.02 -7.46 16.38
C ARG A 62 14.24 -8.03 14.98
N GLN A 63 14.32 -7.14 14.00
CA GLN A 63 14.86 -7.45 12.69
C GLN A 63 16.39 -7.24 12.64
N SER A 64 17.01 -7.64 11.53
CA SER A 64 18.39 -7.32 11.20
C SER A 64 18.61 -5.80 11.12
N ALA A 65 19.86 -5.36 11.13
CA ALA A 65 20.20 -3.94 11.16
C ALA A 65 19.69 -3.14 9.94
N ASP A 66 19.51 -3.82 8.80
CA ASP A 66 18.95 -3.29 7.56
C ASP A 66 17.43 -3.54 7.43
N ASP A 67 16.81 -4.04 8.50
CA ASP A 67 15.38 -4.37 8.59
C ASP A 67 14.92 -5.44 7.58
N SER A 68 15.82 -6.22 6.97
CA SER A 68 15.44 -7.13 5.86
C SER A 68 14.96 -8.52 6.29
N GLN A 69 15.23 -8.93 7.53
CA GLN A 69 14.88 -10.26 8.04
C GLN A 69 14.82 -10.30 9.58
N CYS A 70 14.20 -11.34 10.14
CA CYS A 70 14.21 -11.63 11.57
C CYS A 70 15.63 -11.88 12.08
N ILE A 71 15.95 -11.37 13.28
CA ILE A 71 17.28 -11.51 13.91
C ILE A 71 17.72 -12.96 14.13
N PHE A 72 16.78 -13.91 14.18
CA PHE A 72 17.07 -15.34 14.35
C PHE A 72 17.18 -16.14 13.05
N LEU A 73 17.06 -15.50 11.88
CA LEU A 73 17.27 -16.18 10.60
C LEU A 73 18.77 -16.33 10.31
N ASP A 74 19.22 -17.58 10.12
CA ASP A 74 20.55 -17.93 9.64
C ASP A 74 20.44 -18.73 8.34
N GLY A 75 20.79 -18.10 7.22
CA GLY A 75 20.55 -18.62 5.88
C GLY A 75 19.06 -18.86 5.62
N LYS A 76 18.62 -20.13 5.68
CA LYS A 76 17.20 -20.52 5.54
C LYS A 76 16.59 -21.08 6.83
N LYS A 77 17.37 -21.10 7.92
CA LYS A 77 17.00 -21.78 9.17
C LYS A 77 16.76 -20.77 10.28
N CYS A 78 15.66 -20.94 10.98
CA CYS A 78 15.44 -20.23 12.25
C CYS A 78 16.32 -20.88 13.33
N THR A 79 17.19 -20.10 13.95
CA THR A 79 18.10 -20.59 14.99
C THR A 79 17.39 -21.00 16.28
N ILE A 80 16.18 -20.46 16.51
CA ILE A 80 15.30 -20.78 17.64
C ILE A 80 14.10 -21.67 17.24
N TYR A 81 14.21 -22.46 16.16
CA TYR A 81 13.09 -23.24 15.59
C TYR A 81 12.23 -24.02 16.61
N PRO A 82 12.81 -24.69 17.63
CA PRO A 82 12.04 -25.44 18.63
C PRO A 82 11.23 -24.58 19.59
N VAL A 83 11.61 -23.32 19.80
CA VAL A 83 10.97 -22.37 20.73
C VAL A 83 10.45 -21.14 19.98
N ARG A 84 10.03 -21.32 18.73
CA ARG A 84 9.47 -20.24 17.92
C ARG A 84 8.22 -19.68 18.64
N PRO A 85 8.02 -18.35 18.61
CA PRO A 85 6.78 -17.75 19.09
C PRO A 85 5.55 -18.32 18.41
N THR A 86 4.41 -18.24 19.07
CA THR A 86 3.09 -18.71 18.64
C THR A 86 2.71 -18.15 17.28
N GLN A 87 2.96 -16.85 17.03
CA GLN A 87 2.76 -16.24 15.71
C GLN A 87 3.58 -16.96 14.61
N CYS A 88 4.82 -17.34 14.88
CA CYS A 88 5.69 -18.07 13.94
C CYS A 88 5.28 -19.54 13.76
N GLN A 89 4.72 -20.18 14.80
CA GLN A 89 4.26 -21.57 14.75
C GLN A 89 2.96 -21.72 13.97
N THR A 90 2.03 -20.77 14.16
CA THR A 90 0.71 -20.75 13.50
C THR A 90 0.78 -20.32 12.03
N TYR A 91 1.92 -19.84 11.52
CA TYR A 91 2.07 -19.50 10.10
C TYR A 91 1.97 -20.76 9.21
N PRO A 92 1.21 -20.73 8.09
CA PRO A 92 0.53 -19.59 7.48
C PRO A 92 -0.96 -19.47 7.82
N PHE A 93 -1.46 -20.11 8.88
CA PHE A 93 -2.88 -20.21 9.21
C PHE A 93 -3.43 -19.01 10.01
N TRP A 94 -2.83 -17.84 9.85
CA TRP A 94 -3.34 -16.61 10.45
C TRP A 94 -4.72 -16.26 9.85
N PRO A 95 -5.67 -15.74 10.64
CA PRO A 95 -7.01 -15.40 10.17
C PRO A 95 -7.04 -14.62 8.85
N GLN A 96 -6.18 -13.61 8.73
CA GLN A 96 -6.07 -12.74 7.55
C GLN A 96 -5.65 -13.49 6.28
N HIS A 97 -4.92 -14.60 6.39
CA HIS A 97 -4.54 -15.44 5.25
C HIS A 97 -5.67 -16.35 4.77
N LEU A 98 -6.70 -16.52 5.60
CA LEU A 98 -7.71 -17.55 5.45
C LEU A 98 -9.10 -16.97 5.14
N ILE A 99 -9.21 -15.66 4.92
CA ILE A 99 -10.46 -14.97 4.60
C ILE A 99 -11.01 -15.47 3.25
N SER A 100 -10.16 -15.58 2.24
CA SER A 100 -10.57 -15.96 0.89
C SER A 100 -9.48 -16.69 0.11
N LYS A 101 -9.84 -17.28 -1.04
CA LYS A 101 -8.85 -17.86 -1.98
C LYS A 101 -7.85 -16.79 -2.47
N TYR A 102 -8.30 -15.54 -2.57
CA TYR A 102 -7.44 -14.41 -2.90
C TYR A 102 -6.34 -14.24 -1.84
N ASP A 103 -6.66 -14.25 -0.54
CA ASP A 103 -5.66 -14.14 0.54
C ASP A 103 -4.64 -15.25 0.47
N TRP A 104 -5.14 -16.46 0.29
CA TRP A 104 -4.29 -17.63 0.17
C TRP A 104 -3.34 -17.53 -1.03
N SER A 105 -3.80 -16.93 -2.14
CA SER A 105 -2.97 -16.63 -3.31
C SER A 105 -1.89 -15.58 -3.04
N LEU A 106 -2.15 -14.60 -2.17
CA LEU A 106 -1.13 -13.64 -1.74
C LEU A 106 -0.04 -14.34 -0.92
N VAL A 107 -0.42 -15.18 0.04
CA VAL A 107 0.54 -15.96 0.84
C VAL A 107 1.40 -16.86 -0.04
N ALA A 108 0.83 -17.43 -1.11
CA ALA A 108 1.58 -18.27 -2.05
C ALA A 108 2.72 -17.55 -2.78
N LYS A 109 2.66 -16.22 -2.91
CA LYS A 109 3.76 -15.42 -3.46
C LYS A 109 4.94 -15.33 -2.50
N GLU A 110 4.66 -15.34 -1.21
CA GLU A 110 5.67 -15.22 -0.14
C GLU A 110 6.13 -16.59 0.38
N CYS A 111 5.32 -17.64 0.20
CA CYS A 111 5.62 -18.98 0.67
C CYS A 111 5.36 -20.04 -0.41
N GLU A 112 6.44 -20.63 -0.90
CA GLU A 112 6.39 -21.74 -1.88
C GLU A 112 5.76 -23.03 -1.33
N GLY A 113 5.56 -23.12 -0.01
CA GLY A 113 4.88 -24.24 0.62
C GLY A 113 3.36 -24.19 0.46
N VAL A 114 2.80 -23.07 0.01
CA VAL A 114 1.36 -22.90 -0.20
C VAL A 114 0.99 -23.38 -1.61
N GLU A 115 0.07 -24.34 -1.70
CA GLU A 115 -0.43 -24.87 -2.96
C GLU A 115 -1.83 -24.32 -3.27
N LEU A 116 -1.97 -23.63 -4.42
CA LEU A 116 -3.26 -23.05 -4.84
C LEU A 116 -4.17 -24.04 -5.58
N ASN A 117 -3.56 -25.07 -6.16
CA ASN A 117 -4.23 -26.14 -6.88
C ASN A 117 -3.75 -27.48 -6.31
N PRO A 118 -4.23 -27.88 -5.12
CA PRO A 118 -3.81 -29.13 -4.50
C PRO A 118 -4.14 -30.31 -5.40
N ARG A 119 -3.29 -31.34 -5.31
CA ARG A 119 -3.47 -32.61 -6.02
C ARG A 119 -4.81 -33.26 -5.69
N GLU A 120 -5.35 -34.03 -6.64
CA GLU A 120 -6.61 -34.74 -6.45
C GLU A 120 -6.56 -35.80 -5.34
N ASP A 121 -5.36 -36.35 -5.07
CA ASP A 121 -5.12 -37.31 -3.99
C ASP A 121 -5.17 -36.68 -2.58
N GLY A 122 -5.16 -35.34 -2.50
CA GLY A 122 -5.32 -34.59 -1.26
C GLY A 122 -4.15 -34.67 -0.29
N THR A 123 -2.95 -35.11 -0.72
CA THR A 123 -1.81 -35.39 0.20
C THR A 123 -1.37 -34.20 1.03
N ASP A 124 -1.55 -32.98 0.51
CA ASP A 124 -1.12 -31.73 1.15
C ASP A 124 -2.31 -30.88 1.66
N LEU A 125 -3.54 -31.42 1.60
CA LEU A 125 -4.73 -30.75 2.12
C LEU A 125 -4.67 -30.67 3.65
N VAL A 126 -4.91 -29.47 4.17
CA VAL A 126 -5.01 -29.23 5.62
C VAL A 126 -6.47 -29.43 6.03
N SER A 127 -6.71 -30.22 7.08
CA SER A 127 -8.07 -30.44 7.59
C SER A 127 -8.65 -29.15 8.20
N ASN A 128 -9.97 -28.96 8.08
CA ASN A 128 -10.64 -27.82 8.69
C ASN A 128 -10.40 -27.73 10.20
N ASP A 129 -10.37 -28.86 10.90
CA ASP A 129 -10.11 -28.92 12.34
C ASP A 129 -8.72 -28.39 12.68
N LYS A 130 -7.70 -28.79 11.90
CA LYS A 130 -6.34 -28.27 12.08
C LYS A 130 -6.30 -26.76 11.83
N ILE A 131 -6.93 -26.29 10.75
CA ILE A 131 -6.92 -24.85 10.45
C ILE A 131 -7.61 -24.08 11.57
N LEU A 132 -8.77 -24.54 12.04
CA LEU A 132 -9.51 -23.91 13.13
C LEU A 132 -8.65 -23.86 14.41
N HIS A 133 -8.00 -24.97 14.76
CA HIS A 133 -7.11 -25.06 15.92
C HIS A 133 -5.97 -24.01 15.85
N GLU A 134 -5.26 -23.94 14.72
CA GLU A 134 -4.17 -22.97 14.51
C GLU A 134 -4.68 -21.52 14.51
N THR A 135 -5.87 -21.27 13.93
CA THR A 135 -6.51 -19.95 13.95
C THR A 135 -6.88 -19.52 15.38
N VAL A 136 -7.46 -20.42 16.20
CA VAL A 136 -7.81 -20.11 17.60
C VAL A 136 -6.55 -19.86 18.42
N ILE A 137 -5.51 -20.69 18.26
CA ILE A 137 -4.23 -20.45 18.95
C ILE A 137 -3.67 -19.07 18.61
N HIS A 138 -3.70 -18.72 17.32
CA HIS A 138 -3.25 -17.40 16.87
C HIS A 138 -4.03 -16.28 17.56
N GLU A 139 -5.36 -16.34 17.56
CA GLU A 139 -6.21 -15.29 18.16
C GLU A 139 -6.01 -15.14 19.67
N VAL A 140 -5.90 -16.25 20.40
CA VAL A 140 -5.63 -16.22 21.84
C VAL A 140 -4.29 -15.53 22.11
N HIS A 141 -3.26 -15.82 21.30
CA HIS A 141 -1.97 -15.13 21.39
C HIS A 141 -2.08 -13.65 21.03
N GLN A 142 -2.82 -13.30 19.96
CA GLN A 142 -3.03 -11.91 19.56
C GLN A 142 -3.82 -11.10 20.58
N ALA A 143 -4.67 -11.73 21.40
CA ALA A 143 -5.37 -11.09 22.50
C ALA A 143 -4.44 -10.68 23.67
N GLY A 144 -3.16 -11.05 23.62
CA GLY A 144 -2.16 -10.69 24.62
C GLY A 144 -2.09 -11.65 25.80
N GLU A 145 -2.64 -12.86 25.67
CA GLU A 145 -2.52 -13.88 26.69
C GLU A 145 -1.06 -14.30 26.89
N GLU A 146 -0.63 -14.34 28.16
CA GLU A 146 0.72 -14.74 28.55
C GLU A 146 0.83 -16.27 28.54
N LEU A 147 0.69 -16.89 27.35
CA LEU A 147 0.75 -18.34 27.13
C LEU A 147 1.68 -18.69 25.95
N THR A 148 2.36 -19.83 26.02
CA THR A 148 3.09 -20.36 24.85
C THR A 148 2.16 -21.13 23.92
N TYR A 149 2.59 -21.38 22.69
CA TYR A 149 1.85 -22.18 21.72
C TYR A 149 1.37 -23.52 22.29
N ASP A 150 2.25 -24.29 22.96
CA ASP A 150 1.93 -25.63 23.46
C ASP A 150 0.86 -25.59 24.55
N GLU A 151 0.82 -24.51 25.34
CA GLU A 151 -0.14 -24.34 26.41
C GLU A 151 -1.50 -23.92 25.88
N ILE A 152 -1.52 -23.03 24.89
CA ILE A 152 -2.76 -22.70 24.19
C ILE A 152 -3.28 -23.94 23.45
N ALA A 153 -2.40 -24.69 22.77
CA ALA A 153 -2.77 -25.92 22.08
C ALA A 153 -3.39 -26.94 23.04
N SER A 154 -2.80 -27.14 24.22
CA SER A 154 -3.39 -28.01 25.26
C SER A 154 -4.80 -27.56 25.65
N LEU A 155 -4.99 -26.26 25.90
CA LEU A 155 -6.30 -25.71 26.24
C LEU A 155 -7.31 -25.89 25.10
N VAL A 156 -6.90 -25.62 23.86
CA VAL A 156 -7.75 -25.72 22.66
C VAL A 156 -8.19 -27.17 22.42
N THR A 157 -7.35 -28.17 22.72
CA THR A 157 -7.75 -29.59 22.59
C THR A 157 -8.81 -30.03 23.60
N GLU A 158 -8.99 -29.27 24.69
CA GLU A 158 -10.00 -29.52 25.72
C GLU A 158 -11.31 -28.78 25.45
N LEU A 159 -11.35 -27.87 24.47
CA LEU A 159 -12.55 -27.11 24.13
C LEU A 159 -13.59 -27.99 23.44
N ASP A 160 -14.85 -27.76 23.78
CA ASP A 160 -15.95 -28.37 23.05
C ASP A 160 -16.15 -27.72 21.66
N ARG A 161 -16.95 -28.41 20.84
CA ARG A 161 -17.19 -28.01 19.45
C ARG A 161 -17.97 -26.70 19.35
N ASP A 162 -18.85 -26.42 20.30
CA ASP A 162 -19.70 -25.23 20.28
C ASP A 162 -18.89 -23.97 20.55
N LEU A 163 -17.92 -24.03 21.48
CA LEU A 163 -17.00 -22.93 21.73
C LEU A 163 -16.07 -22.67 20.55
N LEU A 164 -15.55 -23.72 19.91
CA LEU A 164 -14.74 -23.60 18.70
C LEU A 164 -15.51 -22.99 17.53
N GLU A 165 -16.79 -23.34 17.36
CA GLU A 165 -17.68 -22.71 16.38
C GLU A 165 -17.90 -21.23 16.72
N GLY A 166 -18.08 -20.88 18.01
CA GLY A 166 -18.17 -19.49 18.47
C GLY A 166 -16.92 -18.66 18.13
N PHE A 167 -15.72 -19.19 18.37
CA PHE A 167 -14.47 -18.53 17.95
C PHE A 167 -14.41 -18.30 16.44
N GLN A 168 -14.90 -19.25 15.64
CA GLN A 168 -14.91 -19.11 14.19
C GLN A 168 -15.81 -17.94 13.75
N ASP A 169 -16.95 -17.74 14.41
CA ASP A 169 -17.87 -16.63 14.12
C ASP A 169 -17.26 -15.29 14.52
N GLU A 170 -16.56 -15.21 15.66
CA GLU A 170 -15.81 -14.02 16.08
C GLU A 170 -14.72 -13.65 15.07
N VAL A 171 -13.93 -14.64 14.63
CA VAL A 171 -12.89 -14.44 13.60
C VAL A 171 -13.50 -13.97 12.28
N ALA A 172 -14.63 -14.56 11.85
CA ALA A 172 -15.31 -14.16 10.63
C ALA A 172 -15.89 -12.74 10.72
N ALA A 173 -16.25 -12.26 11.91
CA ALA A 173 -16.70 -10.90 12.14
C ALA A 173 -15.55 -9.88 12.07
N LYS A 174 -14.35 -10.27 12.54
CA LYS A 174 -13.12 -9.46 12.54
C LYS A 174 -12.43 -9.38 11.19
N TYR A 175 -12.45 -10.47 10.43
CA TYR A 175 -11.69 -10.62 9.18
C TYR A 175 -12.63 -11.01 8.04
N ARG A 176 -13.07 -10.01 7.28
CA ARG A 176 -14.04 -10.18 6.20
C ARG A 176 -13.59 -9.42 4.96
N ARG A 177 -13.78 -10.06 3.80
CA ARG A 177 -13.74 -9.39 2.51
C ARG A 177 -15.03 -9.60 1.76
N GLU A 178 -15.53 -8.53 1.16
CA GLU A 178 -16.74 -8.54 0.36
C GLU A 178 -16.38 -8.16 -1.07
N VAL A 179 -16.76 -9.01 -2.03
CA VAL A 179 -16.64 -8.69 -3.45
C VAL A 179 -17.78 -7.73 -3.80
N VAL A 180 -17.46 -6.46 -3.98
CA VAL A 180 -18.42 -5.43 -4.39
C VAL A 180 -18.76 -5.58 -5.87
N HIS A 181 -17.73 -5.89 -6.68
CA HIS A 181 -17.87 -6.10 -8.12
C HIS A 181 -16.71 -6.95 -8.65
N THR A 182 -16.99 -7.77 -9.66
CA THR A 182 -15.97 -8.47 -10.44
C THR A 182 -16.46 -8.63 -11.87
N ASP A 183 -15.57 -8.39 -12.82
CA ASP A 183 -15.75 -8.70 -14.25
C ASP A 183 -14.48 -9.33 -14.82
N ASP A 184 -14.35 -9.39 -16.15
CA ASP A 184 -13.19 -10.02 -16.81
C ASP A 184 -11.88 -9.22 -16.63
N THR A 185 -11.96 -7.94 -16.24
CA THR A 185 -10.80 -7.04 -16.15
C THR A 185 -10.48 -6.63 -14.72
N VAL A 186 -11.49 -6.24 -13.93
CA VAL A 186 -11.30 -5.66 -12.59
C VAL A 186 -12.09 -6.38 -11.50
N THR A 187 -11.57 -6.31 -10.28
CA THR A 187 -12.25 -6.75 -9.06
C THR A 187 -12.20 -5.63 -8.02
N VAL A 188 -13.36 -5.32 -7.43
CA VAL A 188 -13.51 -4.32 -6.35
C VAL A 188 -13.87 -5.05 -5.07
N LEU A 189 -13.09 -4.80 -4.02
CA LEU A 189 -13.17 -5.49 -2.74
C LEU A 189 -13.30 -4.49 -1.59
N ASP A 190 -14.27 -4.73 -0.71
CA ASP A 190 -14.31 -4.09 0.60
C ASP A 190 -13.60 -5.02 1.61
N SER A 191 -12.68 -4.47 2.39
CA SER A 191 -11.88 -5.18 3.39
C SER A 191 -12.18 -4.67 4.79
N PHE A 192 -12.54 -5.59 5.69
CA PHE A 192 -12.76 -5.36 7.11
C PHE A 192 -11.77 -6.24 7.86
N LEU A 193 -10.73 -5.64 8.42
CA LEU A 193 -9.66 -6.35 9.12
C LEU A 193 -9.55 -5.78 10.54
N ASP A 194 -9.33 -6.64 11.52
CA ASP A 194 -9.24 -6.24 12.92
C ASP A 194 -8.16 -5.18 13.13
N GLY A 195 -8.47 -4.15 13.93
CA GLY A 195 -7.59 -3.02 14.20
C GLY A 195 -7.28 -2.10 13.00
N ALA A 196 -7.80 -2.39 11.80
CA ALA A 196 -7.61 -1.56 10.60
C ALA A 196 -8.86 -0.73 10.28
N THR A 197 -8.66 0.44 9.66
CA THR A 197 -9.78 1.17 9.06
C THR A 197 -10.26 0.38 7.84
N PRO A 198 -11.58 0.14 7.67
CA PRO A 198 -12.08 -0.56 6.49
C PRO A 198 -11.68 0.15 5.20
N THR A 199 -11.39 -0.62 4.14
CA THR A 199 -11.00 -0.06 2.84
C THR A 199 -11.81 -0.64 1.71
N ARG A 200 -11.97 0.13 0.62
CA ARG A 200 -12.38 -0.36 -0.69
C ARG A 200 -11.18 -0.28 -1.62
N SER A 201 -10.89 -1.37 -2.31
CA SER A 201 -9.76 -1.48 -3.22
C SER A 201 -10.16 -2.01 -4.59
N LEU A 202 -9.50 -1.52 -5.63
CA LEU A 202 -9.63 -2.02 -7.01
C LEU A 202 -8.35 -2.78 -7.37
N HIS A 203 -8.52 -3.92 -8.03
CA HIS A 203 -7.44 -4.79 -8.52
C HIS A 203 -7.72 -5.23 -9.95
N PHE A 204 -6.66 -5.50 -10.72
CA PHE A 204 -6.81 -6.26 -11.96
C PHE A 204 -6.99 -7.76 -11.66
N VAL A 205 -7.84 -8.44 -12.42
CA VAL A 205 -8.16 -9.86 -12.21
C VAL A 205 -6.94 -10.78 -12.38
N ASP A 206 -6.00 -10.41 -13.25
CA ASP A 206 -4.76 -11.16 -13.50
C ASP A 206 -3.63 -10.82 -12.50
N ARG A 207 -3.76 -9.71 -11.75
CA ARG A 207 -2.78 -9.22 -10.78
C ARG A 207 -3.44 -8.74 -9.48
N LEU A 208 -4.20 -9.64 -8.88
CA LEU A 208 -4.97 -9.43 -7.66
C LEU A 208 -4.15 -8.93 -6.46
N ASP A 209 -2.84 -9.17 -6.42
CA ASP A 209 -1.93 -8.64 -5.39
C ASP A 209 -1.57 -7.17 -5.53
N LEU A 210 -1.81 -6.58 -6.70
CA LEU A 210 -1.45 -5.20 -6.99
C LEU A 210 -2.70 -4.32 -6.88
N VAL A 211 -2.81 -3.69 -5.71
CA VAL A 211 -3.81 -2.65 -5.44
C VAL A 211 -3.62 -1.51 -6.45
N GLN A 212 -4.60 -1.35 -7.35
CA GLN A 212 -4.63 -0.27 -8.34
C GLN A 212 -5.15 1.04 -7.74
N SER A 213 -6.13 0.95 -6.84
CA SER A 213 -6.72 2.11 -6.17
C SER A 213 -7.27 1.68 -4.82
N GLU A 214 -7.13 2.52 -3.81
CA GLU A 214 -7.64 2.24 -2.46
C GLU A 214 -8.19 3.50 -1.78
N VAL A 215 -9.34 3.36 -1.13
CA VAL A 215 -9.98 4.38 -0.30
C VAL A 215 -10.35 3.80 1.05
N TYR A 216 -10.35 4.65 2.08
CA TYR A 216 -10.96 4.29 3.36
C TYR A 216 -12.49 4.33 3.26
N LEU A 217 -13.14 3.52 4.08
CA LEU A 217 -14.59 3.52 4.25
C LEU A 217 -14.97 4.00 5.66
N THR A 218 -16.12 4.64 5.76
CA THR A 218 -16.77 4.96 7.05
C THR A 218 -17.45 3.71 7.63
N SER A 219 -17.94 3.81 8.86
CA SER A 219 -18.73 2.75 9.50
C SER A 219 -19.98 2.35 8.72
N ASP A 220 -20.50 3.25 7.87
CA ASP A 220 -21.68 3.02 7.03
C ASP A 220 -21.31 2.56 5.61
N HIS A 221 -20.06 2.09 5.43
CA HIS A 221 -19.51 1.55 4.19
C HIS A 221 -19.52 2.57 3.02
N GLN A 222 -19.53 3.86 3.34
CA GLN A 222 -19.37 4.95 2.37
C GLN A 222 -17.90 5.34 2.26
N ILE A 223 -17.50 5.96 1.16
CA ILE A 223 -16.12 6.45 0.99
C ILE A 223 -15.83 7.54 2.01
N ASP A 224 -14.74 7.39 2.78
CA ASP A 224 -14.24 8.42 3.69
C ASP A 224 -13.38 9.42 2.92
N HIS A 225 -14.01 10.48 2.41
CA HIS A 225 -13.31 11.55 1.70
C HIS A 225 -12.40 12.41 2.60
N SER A 226 -12.35 12.19 3.92
CA SER A 226 -11.53 13.03 4.80
C SER A 226 -10.05 12.64 4.84
N ARG A 227 -9.69 11.45 4.31
CA ARG A 227 -8.35 10.87 4.38
C ARG A 227 -7.99 10.13 3.09
N LEU A 228 -6.69 9.96 2.86
CA LEU A 228 -6.13 9.19 1.75
C LEU A 228 -5.39 7.96 2.29
N ALA A 229 -5.58 6.80 1.65
CA ALA A 229 -4.94 5.54 2.06
C ALA A 229 -3.45 5.49 1.71
N LEU A 230 -3.04 6.11 0.59
CA LEU A 230 -1.68 6.01 0.07
C LEU A 230 -0.89 7.30 0.29
N ASP A 231 0.34 7.16 0.82
CA ASP A 231 1.24 8.30 1.03
C ASP A 231 1.61 9.04 -0.25
N VAL A 232 1.66 8.34 -1.38
CA VAL A 232 1.92 8.98 -2.68
C VAL A 232 0.80 9.94 -3.08
N HIS A 233 -0.47 9.57 -2.86
CA HIS A 233 -1.60 10.45 -3.09
C HIS A 233 -1.53 11.70 -2.20
N ARG A 234 -1.15 11.52 -0.92
CA ARG A 234 -0.91 12.64 0.01
C ARG A 234 0.20 13.57 -0.50
N GLY A 235 1.29 13.01 -1.03
CA GLY A 235 2.39 13.78 -1.59
C GLY A 235 2.02 14.54 -2.88
N LEU A 236 1.26 13.92 -3.78
CA LEU A 236 0.81 14.58 -5.02
C LEU A 236 -0.11 15.77 -4.73
N CYS A 237 -0.93 15.71 -3.68
CA CYS A 237 -1.76 16.83 -3.23
C CYS A 237 -0.93 18.09 -2.89
N ARG A 238 0.33 17.95 -2.47
CA ARG A 238 1.20 19.11 -2.17
C ARG A 238 1.37 20.08 -3.34
N ALA A 239 1.18 19.62 -4.58
CA ALA A 239 1.29 20.44 -5.78
C ALA A 239 0.33 21.64 -5.78
N PHE A 240 -0.86 21.51 -5.16
CA PHE A 240 -1.85 22.57 -5.09
C PHE A 240 -1.37 23.81 -4.32
N GLU A 241 -0.45 23.65 -3.39
CA GLU A 241 0.06 24.75 -2.57
C GLU A 241 0.95 25.72 -3.35
N PHE A 242 1.39 25.33 -4.54
CA PHE A 242 2.18 26.16 -5.45
C PHE A 242 1.33 26.84 -6.53
N LEU A 243 0.03 26.54 -6.61
CA LEU A 243 -0.85 27.13 -7.62
C LEU A 243 -1.22 28.57 -7.26
N GLN A 244 -1.15 29.44 -8.26
CA GLN A 244 -1.63 30.82 -8.12
C GLN A 244 -3.16 30.90 -8.13
N PRO A 245 -3.77 31.90 -7.48
CA PRO A 245 -5.21 32.11 -7.53
C PRO A 245 -5.69 32.35 -8.96
N SER A 246 -6.38 31.36 -9.55
CA SER A 246 -7.02 31.44 -10.87
C SER A 246 -8.31 30.63 -10.82
N SER A 247 -9.41 31.06 -11.44
CA SER A 247 -10.71 30.42 -11.24
C SER A 247 -11.43 30.11 -12.57
N PRO A 248 -11.87 28.86 -12.81
CA PRO A 248 -11.49 27.66 -12.06
C PRO A 248 -10.03 27.26 -12.31
N TRP A 249 -9.42 26.49 -11.40
CA TRP A 249 -8.19 25.77 -11.73
C TRP A 249 -8.49 24.60 -12.65
N ASN A 250 -7.66 24.44 -13.68
CA ASN A 250 -7.78 23.34 -14.63
C ASN A 250 -6.69 22.30 -14.37
N VAL A 251 -7.08 21.11 -13.92
CA VAL A 251 -6.18 20.08 -13.41
C VAL A 251 -6.29 18.84 -14.27
N ALA A 252 -5.16 18.30 -14.74
CA ALA A 252 -5.10 17.02 -15.43
C ALA A 252 -4.48 15.95 -14.53
N MET A 253 -5.19 14.85 -14.31
CA MET A 253 -4.73 13.65 -13.60
C MET A 253 -4.52 12.53 -14.62
N ILE A 254 -3.27 12.27 -14.98
CA ILE A 254 -2.87 11.21 -15.90
C ILE A 254 -2.56 9.95 -15.09
N GLY A 255 -3.21 8.84 -15.43
CA GLY A 255 -3.22 7.65 -14.59
C GLY A 255 -4.20 7.84 -13.43
N ALA A 256 -5.42 8.27 -13.75
CA ALA A 256 -6.42 8.56 -12.73
C ALA A 256 -6.85 7.34 -11.92
N GLY A 257 -6.63 6.13 -12.46
CA GLY A 257 -7.09 4.89 -11.83
C GLY A 257 -8.59 4.95 -11.58
N ALA A 258 -9.03 4.43 -10.43
CA ALA A 258 -10.43 4.51 -10.03
C ALA A 258 -10.88 5.94 -9.63
N GLY A 259 -10.02 6.96 -9.73
CA GLY A 259 -10.41 8.35 -9.46
C GLY A 259 -10.27 8.80 -8.01
N VAL A 260 -9.44 8.12 -7.20
CA VAL A 260 -9.26 8.44 -5.77
C VAL A 260 -8.84 9.90 -5.55
N LEU A 261 -7.81 10.35 -6.25
CA LEU A 261 -7.32 11.73 -6.15
C LEU A 261 -8.33 12.75 -6.70
N PRO A 262 -8.87 12.61 -7.94
CA PRO A 262 -9.95 13.47 -8.44
C PRO A 262 -11.13 13.61 -7.48
N SER A 263 -11.60 12.49 -6.90
CA SER A 263 -12.70 12.49 -5.94
C SER A 263 -12.30 13.19 -4.64
N PHE A 264 -11.11 12.92 -4.10
CA PHE A 264 -10.62 13.61 -2.90
C PHE A 264 -10.51 15.13 -3.11
N TRP A 265 -9.96 15.58 -4.24
CA TRP A 265 -9.84 17.01 -4.54
C TRP A 265 -11.20 17.70 -4.63
N ARG A 266 -12.16 17.09 -5.33
CA ARG A 266 -13.53 17.62 -5.46
C ARG A 266 -14.19 17.89 -4.09
N HIS A 267 -13.95 17.03 -3.09
CA HIS A 267 -14.55 17.17 -1.77
C HIS A 267 -13.78 18.10 -0.82
N ASN A 268 -12.47 18.24 -1.01
CA ASN A 268 -11.59 18.83 0.00
C ASN A 268 -10.93 20.14 -0.41
N ILE A 269 -11.00 20.50 -1.69
CA ILE A 269 -10.50 21.76 -2.22
C ILE A 269 -11.71 22.68 -2.45
N PRO A 270 -11.88 23.74 -1.62
CA PRO A 270 -13.03 24.65 -1.74
C PRO A 270 -12.95 25.58 -2.95
N HIS A 271 -11.77 25.69 -3.56
CA HIS A 271 -11.53 26.50 -4.74
C HIS A 271 -12.16 25.85 -5.99
N PRO A 272 -12.78 26.60 -6.92
CA PRO A 272 -13.38 26.00 -8.11
C PRO A 272 -12.37 25.22 -8.97
N LEU A 273 -12.68 23.97 -9.28
CA LEU A 273 -11.86 23.07 -10.09
C LEU A 273 -12.62 22.57 -11.33
N THR A 274 -11.87 22.43 -12.42
CA THR A 274 -12.16 21.49 -13.51
C THR A 274 -11.09 20.41 -13.45
N ILE A 275 -11.51 19.17 -13.19
CA ILE A 275 -10.60 18.03 -13.03
C ILE A 275 -10.77 17.13 -14.25
N HIS A 276 -9.72 16.95 -15.03
CA HIS A 276 -9.65 15.95 -16.09
C HIS A 276 -9.04 14.68 -15.51
N ALA A 277 -9.83 13.62 -15.40
CA ALA A 277 -9.36 12.29 -15.00
C ALA A 277 -9.10 11.46 -16.26
N ILE A 278 -7.85 11.10 -16.51
CA ILE A 278 -7.42 10.43 -17.73
C ILE A 278 -6.85 9.05 -17.40
N ASP A 279 -7.41 8.02 -18.02
CA ASP A 279 -6.92 6.65 -17.91
C ASP A 279 -7.20 5.88 -19.21
N PRO A 280 -6.27 5.06 -19.72
CA PRO A 280 -6.49 4.27 -20.93
C PRO A 280 -7.36 3.02 -20.69
N CYS A 281 -7.67 2.66 -19.44
CA CYS A 281 -8.45 1.47 -19.13
C CYS A 281 -9.93 1.84 -18.83
N GLN A 282 -10.81 1.59 -19.79
CA GLN A 282 -12.26 1.84 -19.62
C GLN A 282 -12.85 1.12 -18.39
N ALA A 283 -12.45 -0.13 -18.12
CA ALA A 283 -12.98 -0.90 -16.98
C ALA A 283 -12.63 -0.25 -15.63
N VAL A 284 -11.42 0.33 -15.53
CA VAL A 284 -10.97 1.06 -14.33
C VAL A 284 -11.76 2.35 -14.16
N LEU A 285 -11.99 3.11 -15.24
CA LEU A 285 -12.82 4.32 -15.21
C LEU A 285 -14.28 4.01 -14.84
N ASP A 286 -14.86 2.98 -15.43
CA ASP A 286 -16.24 2.55 -15.14
C ASP A 286 -16.38 2.13 -13.67
N ALA A 287 -15.41 1.37 -13.15
CA ALA A 287 -15.37 1.03 -11.73
C ALA A 287 -15.18 2.28 -10.86
N GLY A 288 -14.37 3.24 -11.30
CA GLY A 288 -14.17 4.53 -10.64
C GLY A 288 -15.47 5.30 -10.47
N VAL A 289 -16.26 5.40 -11.55
CA VAL A 289 -17.58 6.06 -11.55
C VAL A 289 -18.57 5.35 -10.64
N ARG A 290 -18.60 4.01 -10.65
CA ARG A 290 -19.62 3.23 -9.94
C ARG A 290 -19.32 3.01 -8.47
N PHE A 291 -18.05 2.89 -8.10
CA PHE A 291 -17.64 2.40 -6.78
C PHE A 291 -16.68 3.32 -6.02
N PHE A 292 -16.07 4.32 -6.67
CA PHE A 292 -15.07 5.22 -6.10
C PHE A 292 -15.43 6.71 -6.22
N ASP A 293 -16.66 7.03 -6.63
CA ASP A 293 -17.19 8.40 -6.69
C ASP A 293 -16.34 9.34 -7.57
N LEU A 294 -15.82 8.81 -8.69
CA LEU A 294 -15.02 9.56 -9.66
C LEU A 294 -15.85 10.61 -10.40
N ALA A 295 -17.03 10.26 -10.92
CA ALA A 295 -17.85 11.19 -11.69
C ALA A 295 -18.83 11.96 -10.79
N SER A 296 -19.11 13.20 -11.17
CA SER A 296 -20.04 14.07 -10.47
C SER A 296 -21.12 14.61 -11.41
N THR A 297 -22.35 14.78 -10.91
CA THR A 297 -23.46 15.35 -11.68
C THR A 297 -23.32 16.86 -11.91
N ASP A 298 -22.41 17.51 -11.18
CA ASP A 298 -22.13 18.95 -11.25
C ASP A 298 -21.07 19.33 -12.32
N GLY A 299 -20.45 18.33 -12.98
CA GLY A 299 -19.53 18.54 -14.09
C GLY A 299 -18.10 18.96 -13.69
N HIS A 300 -17.75 18.93 -12.40
CA HIS A 300 -16.40 19.26 -11.92
C HIS A 300 -15.34 18.24 -12.34
N VAL A 301 -15.71 16.97 -12.53
CA VAL A 301 -14.81 15.92 -13.03
C VAL A 301 -15.22 15.51 -14.44
N VAL A 302 -14.28 15.59 -15.38
CA VAL A 302 -14.42 15.15 -16.76
C VAL A 302 -13.53 13.93 -16.96
N VAL A 303 -14.14 12.79 -17.26
CA VAL A 303 -13.45 11.52 -17.47
C VAL A 303 -13.06 11.36 -18.94
N HIS A 304 -11.81 11.01 -19.21
CA HIS A 304 -11.27 10.78 -20.56
C HIS A 304 -10.70 9.37 -20.65
N HIS A 305 -11.28 8.53 -21.51
CA HIS A 305 -10.75 7.22 -21.85
C HIS A 305 -9.77 7.34 -23.01
N GLU A 306 -8.48 7.45 -22.68
CA GLU A 306 -7.39 7.57 -23.65
C GLU A 306 -6.01 7.56 -22.96
N MET A 307 -4.96 7.57 -23.78
CA MET A 307 -3.58 7.78 -23.31
C MET A 307 -3.37 9.22 -22.82
N GLY A 308 -2.62 9.39 -21.73
CA GLY A 308 -2.26 10.69 -21.17
C GLY A 308 -1.57 11.62 -22.17
N GLU A 309 -0.64 11.07 -22.97
CA GLU A 309 0.05 11.83 -24.01
C GLU A 309 -0.91 12.35 -25.08
N SER A 310 -1.91 11.56 -25.47
CA SER A 310 -2.95 11.97 -26.43
C SER A 310 -3.82 13.09 -25.87
N PHE A 311 -4.14 13.05 -24.57
CA PHE A 311 -4.84 14.14 -23.91
C PHE A 311 -4.01 15.43 -23.95
N LEU A 312 -2.72 15.35 -23.61
CA LEU A 312 -1.82 16.50 -23.58
C LEU A 312 -1.60 17.10 -24.98
N ASP A 313 -1.49 16.28 -26.03
CA ASP A 313 -1.21 16.72 -27.40
C ASP A 313 -2.26 17.67 -27.98
N ARG A 314 -3.51 17.55 -27.52
CA ARG A 314 -4.61 18.42 -27.97
C ARG A 314 -4.87 19.62 -27.08
N GLN A 315 -4.17 19.76 -25.96
CA GLN A 315 -4.39 20.90 -25.07
C GLN A 315 -3.78 22.18 -25.66
N PRO A 316 -4.47 23.33 -25.57
CA PRO A 316 -3.87 24.60 -25.92
C PRO A 316 -2.79 25.01 -24.90
N PRO A 317 -1.76 25.76 -25.32
CA PRO A 317 -0.78 26.32 -24.40
C PRO A 317 -1.40 27.20 -23.30
N GLY A 318 -0.88 27.11 -22.08
CA GLY A 318 -1.29 27.94 -20.93
C GLY A 318 -2.70 27.67 -20.40
N GLN A 319 -3.29 26.51 -20.68
CA GLN A 319 -4.64 26.15 -20.23
C GLN A 319 -4.71 25.36 -18.93
N LEU A 320 -3.62 24.69 -18.56
CA LEU A 320 -3.58 23.85 -17.35
C LEU A 320 -2.92 24.60 -16.20
N ASP A 321 -3.47 24.47 -15.00
CA ASP A 321 -2.85 24.94 -13.76
C ASP A 321 -1.96 23.84 -13.17
N LEU A 322 -2.40 22.57 -13.25
CA LEU A 322 -1.69 21.42 -12.70
C LEU A 322 -1.78 20.21 -13.63
N VAL A 323 -0.65 19.52 -13.81
CA VAL A 323 -0.58 18.18 -14.41
C VAL A 323 -0.02 17.21 -13.37
N VAL A 324 -0.76 16.17 -13.04
CA VAL A 324 -0.33 15.07 -12.18
C VAL A 324 -0.12 13.82 -13.04
N ILE A 325 1.01 13.15 -12.86
CA ILE A 325 1.37 11.90 -13.54
C ILE A 325 1.53 10.82 -12.48
N ASP A 326 0.61 9.86 -12.48
CA ASP A 326 0.60 8.70 -11.60
C ASP A 326 0.39 7.41 -12.42
N VAL A 327 1.37 7.11 -13.27
CA VAL A 327 1.28 6.02 -14.26
C VAL A 327 2.34 4.97 -14.00
N GLU A 328 1.91 3.73 -13.79
CA GLU A 328 2.73 2.53 -13.86
C GLU A 328 2.16 1.61 -14.94
N ASP A 329 2.89 1.39 -16.03
CA ASP A 329 2.44 0.54 -17.15
C ASP A 329 3.06 -0.88 -17.12
N GLY A 330 3.78 -1.19 -16.04
CA GLY A 330 4.51 -2.44 -15.87
C GLY A 330 5.85 -2.51 -16.60
N THR A 331 6.28 -1.43 -17.27
CA THR A 331 7.61 -1.35 -17.88
C THR A 331 8.67 -0.89 -16.88
N GLN A 332 9.95 -1.05 -17.25
CA GLN A 332 11.08 -0.49 -16.52
C GLN A 332 12.03 0.18 -17.49
N HIS A 333 12.60 1.31 -17.08
CA HIS A 333 13.61 2.00 -17.88
C HIS A 333 14.68 2.66 -17.01
N GLY A 334 15.85 2.83 -17.60
CA GLY A 334 16.96 3.53 -16.98
C GLY A 334 16.84 5.04 -17.11
N ILE A 335 17.13 5.78 -16.05
CA ILE A 335 17.32 7.22 -16.03
C ILE A 335 18.67 7.57 -15.39
N GLY A 336 19.26 8.69 -15.79
CA GLY A 336 20.55 9.17 -15.26
C GLY A 336 21.68 9.15 -16.28
N GLY A 337 22.81 9.74 -15.89
CA GLY A 337 24.01 9.86 -16.72
C GLY A 337 25.00 8.73 -16.45
N SER A 338 26.00 8.98 -15.61
CA SER A 338 27.09 8.03 -15.30
C SER A 338 26.64 6.81 -14.51
N GLN A 339 25.55 6.89 -13.76
CA GLN A 339 24.91 5.80 -13.05
C GLN A 339 23.45 5.72 -13.54
N THR A 340 23.06 4.55 -14.03
CA THR A 340 21.70 4.29 -14.52
C THR A 340 20.85 3.75 -13.39
N ILE A 341 19.78 4.47 -13.05
CA ILE A 341 18.79 4.07 -12.06
C ILE A 341 17.56 3.51 -12.77
N LEU A 342 17.05 2.38 -12.32
CA LEU A 342 15.87 1.76 -12.92
C LEU A 342 14.58 2.27 -12.25
N LEU A 343 13.70 2.84 -13.07
CA LEU A 343 12.37 3.27 -12.69
C LEU A 343 11.32 2.26 -13.16
N LYS A 344 10.28 2.07 -12.35
CA LYS A 344 9.01 1.40 -12.71
C LYS A 344 7.92 2.40 -13.09
N ALA A 345 7.94 3.59 -12.49
CA ALA A 345 6.99 4.66 -12.76
C ALA A 345 7.66 6.03 -12.60
N PRO A 346 7.28 7.04 -13.41
CA PRO A 346 6.46 6.94 -14.62
C PRO A 346 7.18 6.15 -15.73
N PRO A 347 6.52 5.74 -16.83
CA PRO A 347 7.21 5.10 -17.96
C PRO A 347 8.18 6.06 -18.68
N ALA A 348 9.06 5.51 -19.53
CA ALA A 348 10.12 6.26 -20.21
C ALA A 348 9.59 7.50 -20.96
N SER A 349 8.47 7.39 -21.67
CA SER A 349 7.83 8.50 -22.39
C SER A 349 7.49 9.66 -21.44
N MET A 350 7.10 9.34 -20.20
CA MET A 350 6.66 10.27 -19.18
C MET A 350 7.77 10.88 -18.33
N THR A 351 9.02 10.49 -18.58
CA THR A 351 10.21 11.11 -17.98
C THR A 351 11.08 11.85 -19.01
N SER A 352 10.60 11.96 -20.26
CA SER A 352 11.36 12.57 -21.34
C SER A 352 11.40 14.10 -21.24
N ILE A 353 12.51 14.69 -21.71
CA ILE A 353 12.66 16.16 -21.80
C ILE A 353 11.62 16.76 -22.75
N ASP A 354 11.27 16.05 -23.82
CA ASP A 354 10.27 16.49 -24.79
C ASP A 354 8.90 16.61 -24.14
N LEU A 355 8.51 15.63 -23.31
CA LEU A 355 7.25 15.72 -22.57
C LEU A 355 7.28 16.85 -21.54
N PHE A 356 8.34 16.98 -20.76
CA PHE A 356 8.44 18.06 -19.77
C PHE A 356 8.40 19.45 -20.42
N THR A 357 9.06 19.63 -21.56
CA THR A 357 9.00 20.86 -22.35
C THR A 357 7.59 21.15 -22.87
N LYS A 358 6.87 20.10 -23.31
CA LYS A 358 5.47 20.19 -23.72
C LYS A 358 4.58 20.61 -22.55
N ILE A 359 4.66 19.91 -21.43
CA ILE A 359 3.89 20.21 -20.21
C ILE A 359 4.17 21.65 -19.76
N HIS A 360 5.43 22.10 -19.77
CA HIS A 360 5.76 23.50 -19.46
C HIS A 360 4.97 24.50 -20.32
N HIS A 361 4.81 24.24 -21.62
CA HIS A 361 4.02 25.09 -22.52
C HIS A 361 2.52 25.04 -22.24
N LEU A 362 1.99 23.86 -21.86
CA LEU A 362 0.57 23.67 -21.53
C LEU A 362 0.18 24.31 -20.21
N LEU A 363 1.11 24.35 -19.26
CA LEU A 363 0.91 24.95 -17.93
C LEU A 363 0.84 26.48 -18.00
N LYS A 364 0.06 27.12 -17.14
CA LYS A 364 0.01 28.59 -17.03
C LYS A 364 1.38 29.16 -16.66
N SER A 365 1.78 30.23 -17.35
CA SER A 365 3.05 30.92 -17.09
C SER A 365 3.12 31.61 -15.73
N SER A 366 1.98 31.81 -15.08
CA SER A 366 1.89 32.46 -13.77
C SER A 366 2.27 31.56 -12.60
N GLY A 367 2.54 30.26 -12.79
CA GLY A 367 2.81 29.36 -11.65
C GLY A 367 2.28 27.95 -11.83
N GLY A 368 2.14 27.45 -13.06
CA GLY A 368 1.65 26.09 -13.29
C GLY A 368 2.64 25.03 -12.79
N VAL A 369 2.11 23.87 -12.40
CA VAL A 369 2.86 22.82 -11.71
C VAL A 369 2.71 21.49 -12.44
N VAL A 370 3.79 20.70 -12.49
CA VAL A 370 3.73 19.27 -12.78
C VAL A 370 4.11 18.49 -11.53
N ALA A 371 3.41 17.40 -11.24
CA ALA A 371 3.68 16.50 -10.12
C ALA A 371 3.76 15.06 -10.62
N LEU A 372 4.78 14.32 -10.19
CA LEU A 372 4.99 12.94 -10.63
C LEU A 372 5.13 11.99 -9.43
N ASN A 373 4.44 10.85 -9.49
CA ASN A 373 4.78 9.67 -8.70
C ASN A 373 6.01 8.99 -9.32
N VAL A 374 7.05 8.77 -8.52
CA VAL A 374 8.27 8.08 -8.92
C VAL A 374 8.41 6.79 -8.13
N ILE A 375 8.49 5.67 -8.84
CA ILE A 375 8.72 4.34 -8.27
C ILE A 375 10.03 3.81 -8.85
N HIS A 376 10.99 3.49 -7.98
CA HIS A 376 12.27 2.86 -8.34
C HIS A 376 12.29 1.39 -7.93
N THR A 377 13.19 0.61 -8.51
CA THR A 377 13.28 -0.84 -8.24
C THR A 377 14.04 -1.19 -6.96
N ASP A 378 15.00 -0.35 -6.53
CA ASP A 378 15.81 -0.60 -5.33
C ASP A 378 15.71 0.56 -4.34
N SER A 379 15.38 0.23 -3.09
CA SER A 379 15.33 1.20 -1.99
C SER A 379 16.67 1.84 -1.64
N SER A 380 17.81 1.21 -1.97
CA SER A 380 19.13 1.84 -1.78
C SER A 380 19.32 3.07 -2.66
N ASP A 381 18.60 3.13 -3.78
CA ASP A 381 18.80 4.10 -4.84
C ASP A 381 17.77 5.22 -4.81
N GLN A 382 16.94 5.29 -3.76
CA GLN A 382 15.83 6.26 -3.68
C GLN A 382 16.30 7.69 -3.92
N HIS A 383 17.35 8.11 -3.21
CA HIS A 383 17.91 9.47 -3.36
C HIS A 383 18.41 9.73 -4.79
N ASP A 384 19.11 8.77 -5.39
CA ASP A 384 19.66 8.90 -6.74
C ASP A 384 18.57 8.90 -7.81
N ALA A 385 17.53 8.07 -7.65
CA ALA A 385 16.34 8.05 -8.51
C ALA A 385 15.65 9.41 -8.53
N LEU A 386 15.42 9.95 -7.33
CA LEU A 386 14.85 11.28 -7.13
C LEU A 386 15.69 12.38 -7.77
N LEU A 387 17.01 12.36 -7.57
CA LEU A 387 17.92 13.32 -8.19
C LEU A 387 17.90 13.21 -9.72
N ALA A 388 17.87 12.00 -10.28
CA ALA A 388 17.86 11.79 -11.72
C ALA A 388 16.60 12.37 -12.38
N VAL A 389 15.41 12.07 -11.84
CA VAL A 389 14.14 12.65 -12.32
C VAL A 389 14.12 14.17 -12.12
N SER A 390 14.63 14.65 -10.98
CA SER A 390 14.68 16.08 -10.67
C SER A 390 15.59 16.85 -11.63
N ASN A 391 16.75 16.30 -11.96
CA ASN A 391 17.66 16.89 -12.95
C ASN A 391 17.05 16.94 -14.35
N GLN A 392 16.20 15.97 -14.68
CA GLN A 392 15.46 15.97 -15.94
C GLN A 392 14.39 17.08 -15.97
N LEU A 393 13.65 17.26 -14.86
CA LEU A 393 12.70 18.37 -14.73
C LEU A 393 13.36 19.75 -14.72
N LYS A 394 14.53 19.90 -14.08
CA LYS A 394 15.28 21.18 -14.03
C LYS A 394 15.66 21.73 -15.41
N GLN A 395 15.66 20.89 -16.45
CA GLN A 395 15.90 21.34 -17.82
C GLN A 395 14.70 22.08 -18.42
N ALA A 396 13.49 21.89 -17.88
CA ALA A 396 12.26 22.53 -18.35
C ALA A 396 11.57 23.42 -17.30
N PHE A 397 11.86 23.29 -16.01
CA PHE A 397 11.18 24.00 -14.93
C PHE A 397 12.14 24.82 -14.08
N ASP A 398 11.66 25.98 -13.61
CA ASP A 398 12.44 26.96 -12.87
C ASP A 398 12.75 26.52 -11.44
N GLN A 399 11.86 25.72 -10.86
CA GLN A 399 12.02 25.17 -9.51
C GLN A 399 11.60 23.71 -9.49
N VAL A 400 12.37 22.91 -8.75
CA VAL A 400 12.07 21.49 -8.56
C VAL A 400 12.10 21.18 -7.07
N TRP A 401 11.06 20.45 -6.64
CA TRP A 401 10.89 20.00 -5.26
C TRP A 401 10.68 18.49 -5.24
N MET A 402 11.06 17.86 -4.13
CA MET A 402 10.85 16.43 -3.92
C MET A 402 10.27 16.12 -2.55
N ALA A 403 9.51 15.03 -2.45
CA ALA A 403 9.08 14.40 -1.21
C ALA A 403 9.44 12.90 -1.27
N PRO A 404 10.48 12.44 -0.54
CA PRO A 404 10.73 11.01 -0.37
C PRO A 404 9.62 10.39 0.51
N LEU A 405 9.09 9.25 0.09
CA LEU A 405 8.04 8.50 0.78
C LEU A 405 8.52 7.06 1.06
N PRO A 406 7.86 6.28 1.92
CA PRO A 406 8.35 4.95 2.29
C PRO A 406 8.51 3.96 1.11
N LYS A 407 7.61 4.02 0.12
CA LYS A 407 7.61 3.10 -1.05
C LYS A 407 7.89 3.78 -2.38
N ASN A 408 7.69 5.09 -2.45
CA ASN A 408 7.70 5.88 -3.67
C ASN A 408 8.39 7.21 -3.40
N ALA A 409 8.37 8.11 -4.37
CA ALA A 409 8.62 9.52 -4.11
C ALA A 409 7.73 10.40 -4.98
N VAL A 410 7.61 11.66 -4.58
CA VAL A 410 6.95 12.68 -5.40
C VAL A 410 7.97 13.70 -5.84
N VAL A 411 7.95 14.07 -7.11
CA VAL A 411 8.77 15.16 -7.67
C VAL A 411 7.86 16.19 -8.32
N LEU A 412 8.10 17.47 -8.02
CA LEU A 412 7.31 18.60 -8.49
C LEU A 412 8.18 19.52 -9.34
N GLY A 413 7.70 19.92 -10.52
CA GLY A 413 8.29 20.97 -11.35
C GLY A 413 7.36 22.18 -11.39
N ILE A 414 7.89 23.38 -11.08
CA ILE A 414 7.10 24.61 -11.01
C ILE A 414 7.58 25.59 -12.08
N ARG A 415 6.62 26.12 -12.85
CA ARG A 415 6.86 27.15 -13.85
C ARG A 415 6.84 28.54 -13.20
N GLY A 416 7.93 29.29 -13.30
CA GLY A 416 8.10 30.65 -12.79
C GLY A 416 8.94 30.75 -11.50
N HIS A 417 9.48 31.94 -11.25
CA HIS A 417 10.39 32.21 -10.12
C HIS A 417 9.69 32.65 -8.82
N ASN A 418 8.42 33.06 -8.86
CA ASN A 418 7.66 33.55 -7.70
C ASN A 418 6.39 32.71 -7.47
N PRO A 419 6.49 31.44 -7.04
CA PRO A 419 5.35 30.68 -6.60
C PRO A 419 4.73 31.35 -5.36
N PRO A 420 3.42 31.16 -5.13
CA PRO A 420 2.80 31.63 -3.92
C PRO A 420 3.46 30.93 -2.72
N SER A 421 3.51 31.62 -1.58
CA SER A 421 3.88 30.94 -0.34
C SER A 421 2.82 29.86 -0.06
N PRO A 422 3.20 28.62 0.34
CA PRO A 422 2.26 27.57 0.71
C PRO A 422 1.18 27.99 1.72
N SER A 423 1.49 29.03 2.52
CA SER A 423 0.59 29.63 3.51
C SER A 423 -0.64 30.36 2.94
N THR A 424 -0.71 30.58 1.63
CA THR A 424 -1.80 31.34 0.99
C THR A 424 -2.93 30.46 0.43
N PHE A 425 -2.76 29.14 0.43
CA PHE A 425 -3.76 28.19 -0.07
C PHE A 425 -4.84 27.90 0.97
N SER A 426 -6.06 28.37 0.72
CA SER A 426 -7.23 28.01 1.52
C SER A 426 -7.67 26.59 1.17
N SER A 427 -7.60 25.69 2.16
CA SER A 427 -7.96 24.28 2.02
C SER A 427 -8.79 23.79 3.20
N SER A 428 -9.52 22.69 3.00
CA SER A 428 -10.23 22.05 4.10
C SER A 428 -9.25 21.50 5.15
N ARG A 429 -9.75 21.28 6.37
CA ARG A 429 -8.99 20.63 7.43
C ARG A 429 -8.52 19.22 7.03
N ALA A 430 -9.36 18.49 6.29
CA ALA A 430 -9.04 17.15 5.78
C ALA A 430 -7.86 17.19 4.79
N PHE A 431 -7.84 18.16 3.87
CA PHE A 431 -6.70 18.37 2.99
C PHE A 431 -5.41 18.66 3.78
N GLN A 432 -5.47 19.58 4.75
CA GLN A 432 -4.32 19.95 5.57
C GLN A 432 -3.76 18.76 6.35
N GLN A 433 -4.64 17.95 6.94
CA GLN A 433 -4.26 16.73 7.65
C GLN A 433 -3.68 15.67 6.71
N ALA A 434 -4.22 15.55 5.49
CA ALA A 434 -3.69 14.63 4.51
C ALA A 434 -2.24 14.97 4.14
N VAL A 435 -1.85 16.25 4.09
CA VAL A 435 -0.51 16.62 3.64
C VAL A 435 0.49 16.97 4.76
N SER A 436 0.06 17.07 6.02
CA SER A 436 0.86 17.65 7.11
C SER A 436 2.16 16.91 7.44
N GLU A 437 2.21 15.60 7.18
CA GLU A 437 3.38 14.76 7.45
C GLU A 437 4.33 14.67 6.25
N ILE A 438 3.89 15.14 5.07
CA ILE A 438 4.69 15.08 3.85
C ILE A 438 5.64 16.28 3.81
N LYS A 439 6.93 15.97 3.89
CA LYS A 439 8.00 16.99 3.81
C LYS A 439 8.46 17.16 2.37
N LEU A 440 8.47 18.42 1.91
CA LEU A 440 9.05 18.82 0.64
C LEU A 440 10.45 19.39 0.83
N TYR A 441 11.33 19.08 -0.11
CA TYR A 441 12.71 19.57 -0.18
C TYR A 441 12.93 20.20 -1.54
N GLN A 442 13.42 21.44 -1.56
CA GLN A 442 13.83 22.12 -2.80
C GLN A 442 15.23 21.64 -3.19
N ILE A 443 15.46 21.47 -4.50
CA ILE A 443 16.72 20.95 -5.06
C ILE A 443 17.39 21.99 -5.93
#